data_AF-A0A2D4PUZ9-F1
#
_entry.id   AF-A0A2D4PUZ9-F1
#
_cell.length_a   1.000
_cell.length_b   1.000
_cell.length_c   1.000
_cell.angle_alpha   90.00
_cell.angle_beta   90.00
_cell.angle_gamma   90.00
#
_symmetry.space_group_name_H-M   'P 1'
#
loop_
_entity.id
_entity.type
_entity.pdbx_description
1 polymer ?
#
loop_
_entity_poly.entity_id
_entity_poly.type
_entity_poly.pdbx_seq_one_letter_code
_entity_poly.pdbx_strand_id
1 'polypeptide(L)'
;VKDRFQAALQEAQIVDQLLSEGQEDEESLQKKFPLLGIPVTVKEAFALYGMPNSCGLVNRRNLISTTDAVAVSRLKQAGAIPLGVTNCSELCMWFESSNLVYGRSNNPYNLDCIV
;
A
#
# COMPACT_ATOMS: atom_id res chain seq x y z
N VAL A 1 4.76 -1.94 13.71
CA VAL A 1 4.53 -1.60 12.28
C VAL A 1 5.56 -2.37 11.46
N LYS A 2 5.13 -3.12 10.45
CA LYS A 2 6.07 -3.83 9.55
C LYS A 2 6.49 -2.89 8.43
N ASP A 3 7.79 -2.79 8.19
CA ASP A 3 8.33 -1.95 7.13
C ASP A 3 8.52 -2.73 5.81
N ARG A 4 8.40 -2.03 4.67
CA ARG A 4 8.80 -2.51 3.34
C ARG A 4 9.53 -1.46 2.51
N PHE A 5 10.08 -0.40 3.12
CA PHE A 5 10.74 0.69 2.39
C PHE A 5 11.88 0.20 1.49
N GLN A 6 12.65 -0.79 1.93
CA GLN A 6 13.74 -1.36 1.11
C GLN A 6 13.22 -2.02 -0.18
N ALA A 7 12.13 -2.77 -0.09
CA ALA A 7 11.51 -3.36 -1.28
C ALA A 7 10.95 -2.28 -2.22
N ALA A 8 10.33 -1.24 -1.66
CA ALA A 8 9.82 -0.12 -2.45
C ALA A 8 10.95 0.67 -3.16
N LEU A 9 12.10 0.86 -2.50
CA LEU A 9 13.28 1.47 -3.12
C LEU A 9 13.83 0.62 -4.27
N GLN A 10 13.88 -0.70 -4.09
CA GLN A 10 14.30 -1.62 -5.16
C GLN A 10 13.34 -1.58 -6.35
N GLU A 11 12.03 -1.57 -6.09
CA GLU A 11 11.00 -1.41 -7.13
C GLU A 11 11.17 -0.08 -7.89
N ALA A 12 11.47 1.02 -7.19
CA ALA A 12 11.73 2.31 -7.81
C ALA A 12 13.01 2.30 -8.67
N GLN A 13 14.10 1.71 -8.20
CA GLN A 13 15.34 1.57 -8.96
C GLN A 13 15.17 0.76 -10.25
N ILE A 14 14.33 -0.29 -10.22
CA ILE A 14 14.00 -1.07 -11.42
C ILE A 14 13.25 -0.21 -12.43
N VAL A 15 12.34 0.65 -11.97
CA VAL A 15 11.63 1.61 -12.83
C VAL A 15 12.61 2.62 -13.44
N ASP A 16 13.50 3.20 -12.63
CA ASP A 16 14.51 4.14 -13.11
C ASP A 16 15.41 3.50 -14.19
N GLN A 17 15.83 2.26 -13.96
CA GLN A 17 16.63 1.51 -14.93
C GLN A 17 15.87 1.29 -16.23
N LEU A 18 14.61 0.83 -16.17
CA LEU A 18 13.76 0.61 -17.34
C LEU A 18 13.59 1.88 -18.17
N LEU A 19 13.41 3.03 -17.52
CA LEU A 19 13.30 4.33 -18.20
C LEU A 19 14.64 4.75 -18.82
N SER A 20 15.76 4.49 -18.16
CA SER A 20 17.10 4.85 -18.64
C SER A 20 17.55 4.05 -19.87
N GLU A 21 17.11 2.80 -19.98
CA GLU A 21 17.47 1.92 -21.11
C GLU A 21 16.73 2.30 -22.41
N GLY A 22 15.66 3.10 -22.32
CA GLY A 22 14.94 3.64 -23.48
C GLY A 22 14.34 2.57 -24.40
N GLN A 23 13.98 1.40 -23.85
CA GLN A 23 13.54 0.25 -24.64
C GLN A 23 12.17 0.45 -25.33
N GLU A 24 11.30 1.27 -24.74
CA GLU A 24 9.96 1.58 -25.22
C GLU A 24 9.73 3.11 -25.21
N ASP A 25 8.93 3.62 -26.14
CA ASP A 25 8.53 5.03 -26.13
C ASP A 25 7.58 5.34 -24.97
N GLU A 26 7.51 6.62 -24.58
CA GLU A 26 6.72 7.07 -23.42
C GLU A 26 5.21 6.74 -23.56
N GLU A 27 4.66 6.82 -24.78
CA GLU A 27 3.23 6.54 -25.01
C GLU A 27 2.92 5.05 -24.81
N SER A 28 3.80 4.18 -25.30
CA SER A 28 3.72 2.73 -25.09
C SER A 28 3.84 2.37 -23.60
N LEU A 29 4.82 2.98 -22.90
CA LEU A 29 5.00 2.78 -21.46
C LEU A 29 3.78 3.22 -20.65
N GLN A 30 3.21 4.38 -20.96
CA GLN A 30 2.02 4.89 -20.29
C GLN A 30 0.80 3.98 -20.51
N LYS A 31 0.63 3.42 -21.71
CA LYS A 31 -0.47 2.46 -22.00
C LYS A 31 -0.29 1.15 -21.25
N LYS A 32 0.94 0.66 -21.13
CA LYS A 32 1.28 -0.62 -20.49
C LYS A 32 1.28 -0.52 -18.96
N PHE A 33 1.84 0.57 -18.43
CA PHE A 33 2.03 0.83 -17.01
C PHE A 33 1.52 2.24 -16.64
N PRO A 34 0.19 2.44 -16.57
CA PRO A 34 -0.38 3.77 -16.36
C PRO A 34 -0.05 4.41 -14.99
N LEU A 35 0.52 3.64 -14.05
CA LEU A 35 0.94 4.10 -12.73
C LEU A 35 2.44 3.82 -12.49
N LEU A 36 3.25 3.74 -13.54
CA LEU A 36 4.67 3.41 -13.46
C LEU A 36 5.40 4.30 -12.44
N GLY A 37 5.98 3.69 -11.41
CA GLY A 37 6.77 4.38 -10.40
C GLY A 37 5.95 5.16 -9.36
N ILE A 38 4.61 5.21 -9.48
CA ILE A 38 3.79 6.01 -8.57
C ILE A 38 3.72 5.35 -7.18
N PRO A 39 4.17 6.02 -6.11
CA PRO A 39 4.08 5.49 -4.76
C PRO A 39 2.64 5.49 -4.26
N VAL A 40 2.17 4.38 -3.71
CA VAL A 40 0.81 4.25 -3.16
C VAL A 40 0.83 3.64 -1.77
N THR A 41 -0.25 3.82 -1.01
CA THR A 41 -0.48 3.05 0.21
C THR A 41 -1.71 2.18 0.05
N VAL A 42 -1.76 1.07 0.79
CA VAL A 42 -2.87 0.11 0.71
C VAL A 42 -3.60 0.11 2.04
N LYS A 43 -4.90 0.38 2.06
CA LYS A 43 -5.71 0.21 3.28
C LYS A 43 -5.59 -1.26 3.75
N GLU A 44 -5.26 -1.50 5.02
CA GLU A 44 -4.92 -2.85 5.54
C GLU A 44 -6.03 -3.91 5.30
N ALA A 45 -7.27 -3.46 5.08
CA ALA A 45 -8.38 -4.30 4.65
C ALA A 45 -8.13 -5.06 3.32
N PHE A 46 -7.18 -4.60 2.50
CA PHE A 46 -6.72 -5.31 1.31
C PHE A 46 -5.40 -6.01 1.60
N ALA A 47 -5.33 -7.29 1.26
CA ALA A 47 -4.11 -8.07 1.39
C ALA A 47 -3.00 -7.51 0.50
N LEU A 48 -1.83 -7.29 1.10
CA LEU A 48 -0.58 -6.95 0.43
C LEU A 48 0.45 -7.97 0.87
N TYR A 49 1.04 -8.69 -0.09
CA TYR A 49 1.97 -9.79 0.16
C TYR A 49 3.07 -9.38 1.15
N GLY A 50 3.28 -10.22 2.15
CA GLY A 50 4.27 -9.99 3.19
C GLY A 50 3.90 -8.91 4.20
N MET A 51 2.76 -8.23 4.09
CA MET A 51 2.33 -7.17 5.03
C MET A 51 1.22 -7.65 5.98
N PRO A 52 1.08 -7.00 7.15
CA PRO A 52 -0.02 -7.27 8.08
C PRO A 52 -1.39 -7.12 7.42
N ASN A 53 -2.34 -7.96 7.82
CA ASN A 53 -3.74 -7.88 7.42
C ASN A 53 -4.66 -8.21 8.61
N SER A 54 -4.53 -7.41 9.67
CA SER A 54 -5.37 -7.56 10.85
C SER A 54 -6.77 -6.96 10.65
N CYS A 55 -6.89 -5.94 9.79
CA CYS A 55 -8.08 -5.11 9.62
C CYS A 55 -8.54 -4.52 10.97
N GLY A 56 -7.59 -4.18 11.84
CA GLY A 56 -7.84 -3.69 13.20
C GLY A 56 -8.37 -4.73 14.20
N LEU A 57 -8.56 -5.99 13.81
CA LEU A 57 -9.09 -7.04 14.67
C LEU A 57 -7.97 -7.64 15.56
N VAL A 58 -8.13 -7.56 16.89
CA VAL A 58 -7.12 -8.02 17.86
C VAL A 58 -6.72 -9.50 17.68
N ASN A 59 -7.68 -10.34 17.29
CA ASN A 59 -7.44 -11.76 17.05
C ASN A 59 -6.56 -12.03 15.81
N ARG A 60 -6.46 -11.06 14.89
CA ARG A 60 -5.66 -11.16 13.65
C ARG A 60 -4.39 -10.31 13.69
N ARG A 61 -4.00 -9.76 14.85
CA ARG A 61 -2.85 -8.84 14.97
C ARG A 61 -1.51 -9.39 14.45
N ASN A 62 -1.36 -10.71 14.41
CA ASN A 62 -0.15 -11.39 13.93
C ASN A 62 -0.31 -11.99 12.51
N LEU A 63 -1.44 -11.74 11.84
CA LEU A 63 -1.71 -12.27 10.51
C LEU A 63 -0.90 -11.49 9.47
N ILE A 64 -0.06 -12.21 8.72
CA ILE A 64 0.70 -11.68 7.58
C ILE A 64 0.11 -12.26 6.30
N SER A 65 -0.18 -11.40 5.33
CA SER A 65 -0.73 -11.83 4.04
C SER A 65 0.28 -12.64 3.24
N THR A 66 -0.14 -13.78 2.71
CA THR A 66 0.67 -14.62 1.81
C THR A 66 0.39 -14.35 0.33
N THR A 67 -0.56 -13.47 0.03
CA THR A 67 -0.98 -13.11 -1.34
C THR A 67 -1.36 -11.63 -1.41
N ASP A 68 -1.27 -11.07 -2.61
CA ASP A 68 -1.88 -9.77 -2.91
C ASP A 68 -3.38 -9.93 -3.16
N ALA A 69 -4.18 -8.96 -2.71
CA ALA A 69 -5.57 -8.82 -3.11
C ALA A 69 -5.64 -8.47 -4.60
N VAL A 70 -6.71 -8.87 -5.29
CA VAL A 70 -6.86 -8.65 -6.75
C VAL A 70 -6.65 -7.18 -7.15
N ALA A 71 -7.18 -6.24 -6.37
CA ALA A 71 -6.98 -4.81 -6.62
C ALA A 71 -5.51 -4.38 -6.46
N VAL A 72 -4.82 -4.89 -5.45
CA VAL A 72 -3.39 -4.62 -5.21
C VAL A 72 -2.53 -5.22 -6.33
N SER A 73 -2.83 -6.44 -6.77
CA SER A 73 -2.15 -7.07 -7.90
C SER A 73 -2.29 -6.24 -9.18
N ARG A 74 -3.48 -5.70 -9.45
CA ARG A 74 -3.73 -4.83 -10.61
C ARG A 74 -2.96 -3.50 -10.51
N LEU A 75 -2.90 -2.89 -9.33
CA LEU A 75 -2.10 -1.68 -9.11
C LEU A 75 -0.62 -1.93 -9.37
N LYS A 76 -0.07 -3.03 -8.84
CA LYS A 76 1.33 -3.42 -9.08
C LYS A 76 1.59 -3.72 -10.57
N GLN A 77 0.67 -4.41 -11.24
CA GLN A 77 0.75 -4.67 -12.68
C GLN A 77 0.69 -3.39 -13.52
N ALA A 78 -0.02 -2.36 -13.05
CA ALA A 78 -0.04 -1.04 -13.66
C ALA A 78 1.25 -0.22 -13.39
N GLY A 79 2.20 -0.76 -12.62
CA GLY A 79 3.49 -0.12 -12.31
C GLY A 79 3.53 0.66 -11.00
N ALA A 80 2.46 0.65 -10.20
CA ALA A 80 2.43 1.34 -8.91
C ALA A 80 3.32 0.64 -7.88
N ILE A 81 3.94 1.42 -7.00
CA ILE A 81 4.86 0.95 -5.95
C ILE A 81 4.19 1.14 -4.59
N PRO A 82 3.64 0.09 -3.96
CA PRO A 82 3.05 0.29 -2.65
C PRO A 82 4.15 0.51 -1.58
N LEU A 83 3.93 1.43 -0.65
CA LEU A 83 4.89 1.75 0.42
C LEU A 83 4.61 0.99 1.71
N GLY A 84 3.36 0.58 1.90
CA GLY A 84 2.94 -0.11 3.11
C GLY A 84 1.43 -0.20 3.23
N VAL A 85 0.98 -0.67 4.39
CA VAL A 85 -0.43 -0.75 4.75
C VAL A 85 -0.82 0.38 5.70
N THR A 86 -2.00 0.95 5.50
CA THR A 86 -2.54 2.04 6.32
C THR A 86 -3.64 1.57 7.25
N ASN A 87 -3.73 2.25 8.39
CA ASN A 87 -4.68 1.95 9.45
C ASN A 87 -6.15 2.09 8.99
N CYS A 88 -7.06 1.37 9.62
CA CYS A 88 -8.49 1.46 9.37
C CYS A 88 -9.32 1.23 10.65
N SER A 89 -10.61 1.56 10.63
CA SER A 89 -11.54 1.07 11.66
C SER A 89 -11.50 -0.46 11.73
N GLU A 90 -11.75 -1.01 12.92
CA GLU A 90 -11.90 -2.45 13.11
C GLU A 90 -12.94 -3.01 12.14
N LEU A 91 -12.51 -3.95 11.30
CA LEU A 91 -13.32 -4.58 10.24
C LEU A 91 -13.96 -3.58 9.25
N CYS A 92 -13.41 -2.36 9.12
CA CYS A 92 -13.99 -1.27 8.33
C CYS A 92 -15.45 -0.92 8.71
N MET A 93 -15.86 -1.16 9.95
CA MET A 93 -17.26 -0.99 10.36
C MET A 93 -17.67 0.45 10.62
N TRP A 94 -16.70 1.35 10.84
CA TRP A 94 -16.97 2.75 11.11
C TRP A 94 -16.17 3.72 10.22
N PHE A 95 -16.52 5.01 10.34
CA PHE A 95 -15.97 6.10 9.55
C PHE A 95 -14.63 6.62 10.08
N GLU A 96 -14.33 6.44 11.37
CA GLU A 96 -13.03 6.77 11.94
C GLU A 96 -11.96 5.74 11.58
N SER A 97 -10.70 6.04 11.92
CA SER A 97 -9.58 5.10 11.80
C SER A 97 -9.01 4.76 13.19
N SER A 98 -9.85 4.11 14.02
CA SER A 98 -9.52 3.72 15.39
C SER A 98 -9.73 2.23 15.60
N ASN A 99 -8.73 1.56 16.16
CA ASN A 99 -8.82 0.15 16.58
C ASN A 99 -7.84 -0.15 17.72
N LEU A 100 -8.01 -1.33 18.35
CA LEU A 100 -7.20 -1.75 19.50
C LEU A 100 -5.82 -2.32 19.12
N VAL A 101 -5.53 -2.52 17.83
CA VAL A 101 -4.24 -3.06 17.37
C VAL A 101 -3.20 -1.95 17.18
N TYR A 102 -3.60 -0.84 16.56
CA TYR A 102 -2.71 0.27 16.19
C TYR A 102 -3.08 1.60 16.87
N GLY A 103 -4.27 1.69 17.47
CA GLY A 103 -4.81 2.93 18.00
C GLY A 103 -5.52 3.77 16.94
N ARG A 104 -5.66 5.06 17.25
CA ARG A 104 -6.36 6.05 16.42
C ARG A 104 -5.39 6.79 15.50
N SER A 105 -5.71 6.82 14.21
CA SER A 105 -5.10 7.78 13.29
C SER A 105 -5.68 9.18 13.54
N ASN A 106 -4.79 10.16 13.72
CA ASN A 106 -5.20 11.54 13.98
C ASN A 106 -5.29 12.35 12.67
N ASN A 107 -6.09 13.41 12.70
CA ASN A 107 -6.23 14.33 11.57
C ASN A 107 -4.99 15.24 11.44
N PRO A 108 -4.36 15.35 10.25
CA PRO A 108 -3.17 16.17 10.06
C PRO A 108 -3.40 17.68 10.25
N TYR A 109 -4.65 18.17 10.13
CA TYR A 109 -4.99 19.58 10.40
C TYR A 109 -5.19 19.88 11.88
N ASN A 110 -5.59 18.88 12.68
CA ASN A 110 -5.76 18.99 14.13
C ASN A 110 -5.67 17.60 14.77
N LEU A 111 -4.61 17.36 15.56
CA LEU A 111 -4.30 16.04 16.11
C LEU A 111 -5.33 15.54 17.15
N ASP A 112 -6.18 16.42 17.68
CA ASP A 112 -7.24 16.05 18.61
C ASP A 112 -8.47 15.47 17.90
N CYS A 113 -8.61 15.72 16.59
CA CYS A 113 -9.73 15.28 15.77
C CYS A 113 -9.48 13.92 15.09
N ILE A 114 -10.58 13.21 14.78
CA ILE A 114 -10.55 12.01 13.91
C ILE A 114 -10.26 12.40 12.46
N VAL A 115 -9.65 11.48 11.72
CA VAL A 115 -9.54 11.56 10.25
C VAL A 115 -10.91 11.39 9.59
#